data_AF-Q7SZ73-F1
#
_entry.id   AF-Q7SZ73-F1
#
_cell.length_a   1.000
_cell.length_b   1.000
_cell.length_c   1.000
_cell.angle_alpha   90.00
_cell.angle_beta   90.00
_cell.angle_gamma   90.00
#
_symmetry.space_group_name_H-M   'P 1'
#
loop_
_entity.id
_entity.type
_entity.pdbx_description
1 polymer ?
#
loop_
_entity_poly.entity_id
_entity_poly.type
_entity_poly.pdbx_seq_one_letter_code
_entity_poly.pdbx_strand_id
1 'polypeptide(L)'
;MAKDEDNSRVHLLDLPWEDVLVPHILSYLPLRHILSLQRVSKPFHSLVHIYLCNCRHFDSTQLGPQLPKTTFSELLKNNTVLQKLDLQSCSDWLTDKELLPIIGQNHHLTYINLNSCGQLTRQSLVAISLSCPHLQNICLGHCDWVDCLSMRSLADHCKCLEAIDLTACRQLKDDAISYLVQKSTRLKSLSLAVNANISDIAVEETAKSCRDLEHLDLTGCLRVKNDSIRTLAEYCNNLKSLKVKHCHNVTESSLGNLRKREVVLDVEPPLQRALVLLQDVVGFAPFINLQI
;
A
#
# COMPACT_ATOMS: atom_id res chain seq x y z
N MET A 1 52.71 -38.21 24.62
CA MET A 1 51.84 -38.28 23.41
C MET A 1 50.64 -37.39 23.67
N ALA A 2 50.81 -36.07 23.50
CA ALA A 2 49.66 -35.18 23.50
C ALA A 2 48.94 -35.44 22.18
N LYS A 3 47.73 -35.97 22.26
CA LYS A 3 46.84 -36.05 21.09
C LYS A 3 46.60 -34.61 20.66
N ASP A 4 46.94 -34.29 19.42
CA ASP A 4 46.44 -33.10 18.74
C ASP A 4 44.92 -33.14 18.86
N GLU A 5 44.38 -32.40 19.84
CA GLU A 5 42.99 -32.01 19.83
C GLU A 5 42.83 -31.17 18.56
N ASP A 6 42.23 -31.79 17.55
CA ASP A 6 41.72 -31.14 16.34
C ASP A 6 40.68 -30.10 16.76
N ASN A 7 41.17 -28.99 17.29
CA ASN A 7 40.41 -27.81 17.64
C ASN A 7 40.20 -27.04 16.34
N SER A 8 39.57 -27.71 15.36
CA SER A 8 39.17 -27.14 14.07
C SER A 8 38.10 -26.09 14.36
N ARG A 9 38.56 -24.87 14.64
CA ARG A 9 37.69 -23.72 14.86
C ARG A 9 36.94 -23.45 13.57
N VAL A 10 35.67 -23.83 13.53
CA VAL A 10 34.76 -23.45 12.45
C VAL A 10 34.55 -21.95 12.52
N HIS A 11 34.94 -21.22 11.47
CA HIS A 11 34.66 -19.81 11.35
C HIS A 11 33.27 -19.59 10.73
N LEU A 12 32.68 -18.41 10.99
CA LEU A 12 31.34 -18.08 10.49
C LEU A 12 31.21 -18.29 8.97
N LEU A 13 32.22 -17.88 8.20
CA LEU A 13 32.20 -17.93 6.74
C LEU A 13 32.45 -19.33 6.16
N ASP A 14 32.77 -20.32 7.00
CA ASP A 14 32.90 -21.73 6.62
C ASP A 14 31.54 -22.43 6.55
N LEU A 15 30.48 -21.83 7.13
CA LEU A 15 29.11 -22.32 7.02
C LEU A 15 28.59 -22.15 5.59
N PRO A 16 27.71 -23.05 5.08
CA PRO A 16 27.10 -22.88 3.76
C PRO A 16 26.36 -21.53 3.62
N TRP A 17 26.65 -20.79 2.56
CA TRP A 17 26.13 -19.42 2.45
C TRP A 17 24.64 -19.40 2.13
N GLU A 18 24.20 -20.14 1.12
CA GLU A 18 22.82 -20.14 0.65
C GLU A 18 21.89 -20.94 1.57
N ASP A 19 22.40 -22.00 2.22
CA ASP A 19 21.59 -22.86 3.08
C ASP A 19 21.60 -22.43 4.55
N VAL A 20 22.62 -21.68 5.00
CA VAL A 20 22.77 -21.29 6.41
C VAL A 20 22.88 -19.78 6.59
N LEU A 21 23.94 -19.15 6.08
CA LEU A 21 24.21 -17.75 6.40
C LEU A 21 23.09 -16.82 5.89
N VAL A 22 22.66 -16.98 4.64
CA VAL A 22 21.61 -16.15 4.03
C VAL A 22 20.25 -16.34 4.72
N PRO A 23 19.67 -17.56 4.76
CA PRO A 23 18.31 -17.74 5.27
C PRO A 23 18.21 -17.69 6.80
N HIS A 24 19.28 -18.00 7.53
CA HIS A 24 19.23 -18.13 8.99
C HIS A 24 20.01 -17.06 9.76
N ILE A 25 20.81 -16.22 9.09
CA ILE A 25 21.54 -15.12 9.75
C ILE A 25 21.22 -13.78 9.08
N LEU A 26 21.56 -13.61 7.80
CA LEU A 26 21.41 -12.32 7.11
C LEU A 26 19.94 -11.92 6.97
N SER A 27 19.02 -12.87 6.79
CA SER A 27 17.57 -12.62 6.71
C SER A 27 16.97 -11.91 7.93
N TYR A 28 17.64 -11.97 9.09
CA TYR A 28 17.22 -11.31 10.32
C TYR A 28 17.89 -9.95 10.55
N LEU A 29 18.81 -9.55 9.68
CA LEU A 29 19.51 -8.27 9.80
C LEU A 29 18.82 -7.19 8.94
N PRO A 30 18.76 -5.93 9.39
CA PRO A 30 18.32 -4.83 8.55
C PRO A 30 19.19 -4.70 7.29
N LEU A 31 18.58 -4.39 6.15
CA LEU A 31 19.28 -4.33 4.86
C LEU A 31 20.53 -3.41 4.90
N ARG A 32 20.46 -2.25 5.56
CA ARG A 32 21.62 -1.36 5.76
C ARG A 32 22.82 -2.04 6.42
N HIS A 33 22.60 -2.94 7.38
CA HIS A 33 23.67 -3.63 8.08
C HIS A 33 24.27 -4.70 7.18
N ILE A 34 23.44 -5.43 6.43
CA ILE A 34 23.90 -6.38 5.42
C ILE A 34 24.79 -5.68 4.40
N LEU A 35 24.37 -4.53 3.85
CA LEU A 35 25.18 -3.77 2.91
C LEU A 35 26.50 -3.28 3.53
N SER A 36 26.50 -2.90 4.82
CA SER A 36 27.74 -2.50 5.50
C SER A 36 28.79 -3.61 5.57
N LEU A 37 28.37 -4.89 5.57
CA LEU A 37 29.28 -6.05 5.57
C LEU A 37 30.16 -6.09 4.32
N GLN A 38 29.71 -5.53 3.19
CA GLN A 38 30.52 -5.47 1.96
C GLN A 38 31.87 -4.78 2.16
N ARG A 39 31.99 -3.92 3.18
CA ARG A 39 33.21 -3.18 3.51
C ARG A 39 34.16 -3.96 4.43
N VAL A 40 33.72 -5.08 5.00
CA VAL A 40 34.49 -5.84 5.99
C VAL A 40 35.57 -6.67 5.31
N SER A 41 35.22 -7.42 4.26
CA SER A 41 36.16 -8.27 3.52
C SER A 41 35.59 -8.71 2.16
N LYS A 42 36.45 -9.25 1.29
CA LYS A 42 36.01 -9.82 -0.01
C LYS A 42 34.99 -10.97 0.17
N PRO A 43 35.17 -11.93 1.10
CA PRO A 43 34.13 -12.92 1.38
C PRO A 43 32.78 -12.32 1.78
N PHE A 44 32.77 -11.31 2.66
CA PHE A 44 31.50 -10.66 3.02
C PHE A 44 30.88 -9.92 1.84
N HIS A 45 31.68 -9.29 0.97
CA HIS A 45 31.17 -8.71 -0.26
C HIS A 45 30.46 -9.75 -1.14
N SER A 46 31.07 -10.91 -1.35
CA SER A 46 30.47 -12.02 -2.11
C SER A 46 29.22 -12.58 -1.42
N LEU A 47 29.23 -12.71 -0.09
CA LEU A 47 28.07 -13.18 0.68
C LEU A 47 26.88 -12.23 0.54
N VAL A 48 27.13 -10.92 0.63
CA VAL A 48 26.09 -9.91 0.43
C VAL A 48 25.58 -9.93 -1.01
N HIS A 49 26.46 -10.16 -2.00
CA HIS A 49 26.02 -10.32 -3.38
C HIS A 49 25.04 -11.49 -3.54
N ILE A 50 25.36 -12.65 -2.96
CA ILE A 50 24.47 -13.82 -2.97
C ILE A 50 23.15 -13.53 -2.23
N TYR A 51 23.21 -12.83 -1.10
CA TYR A 51 22.00 -12.36 -0.41
C TYR A 51 21.13 -11.50 -1.32
N LEU A 52 21.71 -10.52 -2.02
CA LEU A 52 20.99 -9.60 -2.90
C LEU A 52 20.42 -10.32 -4.13
N CYS A 53 21.10 -11.32 -4.68
CA CYS A 53 20.58 -12.13 -5.79
C CYS A 53 19.37 -12.99 -5.36
N ASN A 54 19.30 -13.37 -4.09
CA ASN A 54 18.26 -14.28 -3.57
C ASN A 54 17.20 -13.57 -2.71
N CYS A 55 17.30 -12.27 -2.49
CA CYS A 55 16.33 -11.56 -1.67
C CYS A 55 14.98 -11.47 -2.40
N ARG A 56 13.91 -11.86 -1.71
CA ARG A 56 12.54 -11.77 -2.27
C ARG A 56 11.84 -10.47 -1.91
N HIS A 57 12.45 -9.69 -1.02
CA HIS A 57 11.91 -8.47 -0.47
C HIS A 57 13.00 -7.40 -0.52
N PHE A 58 12.74 -6.33 -1.26
CA PHE A 58 13.58 -5.15 -1.26
C PHE A 58 12.78 -3.96 -0.74
N ASP A 59 13.27 -3.33 0.32
CA ASP A 59 12.64 -2.20 0.97
C ASP A 59 13.66 -1.07 1.15
N SER A 60 13.49 -0.03 0.33
CA SER A 60 14.38 1.13 0.29
C SER A 60 14.38 1.94 1.59
N THR A 61 13.32 1.87 2.40
CA THR A 61 13.23 2.61 3.67
C THR A 61 14.26 2.14 4.70
N GLN A 62 14.75 0.91 4.55
CA GLN A 62 15.74 0.31 5.44
C GLN A 62 17.18 0.78 5.19
N LEU A 63 17.41 1.51 4.09
CA LEU A 63 18.74 1.89 3.62
C LEU A 63 19.23 3.25 4.15
N GLY A 64 18.38 4.00 4.84
CA GLY A 64 18.70 5.33 5.36
C GLY A 64 18.46 6.46 4.34
N PRO A 65 18.78 7.72 4.70
CA PRO A 65 18.42 8.89 3.91
C PRO A 65 19.16 8.87 2.56
N GLN A 66 18.38 8.60 1.51
CA GLN A 66 18.71 8.56 0.08
C GLN A 66 19.76 7.52 -0.35
N LEU A 67 19.24 6.37 -0.83
CA LEU A 67 20.02 5.43 -1.63
C LEU A 67 20.46 6.11 -2.95
N PRO A 68 21.76 6.21 -3.25
CA PRO A 68 22.20 6.77 -4.53
C PRO A 68 21.74 5.92 -5.71
N LYS A 69 21.36 6.59 -6.81
CA LYS A 69 20.91 5.97 -8.06
C LYS A 69 21.86 4.90 -8.59
N THR A 70 23.17 5.13 -8.55
CA THR A 70 24.18 4.15 -9.01
C THR A 70 24.16 2.90 -8.13
N THR A 71 24.10 3.08 -6.82
CA THR A 71 24.01 1.98 -5.86
C THR A 71 22.73 1.17 -6.05
N PHE A 72 21.60 1.83 -6.29
CA PHE A 72 20.33 1.14 -6.52
C PHE A 72 20.40 0.13 -7.68
N SER A 73 20.90 0.56 -8.85
CA SER A 73 21.02 -0.31 -10.00
C SER A 73 21.96 -1.49 -9.74
N GLU A 74 23.04 -1.29 -9.01
CA GLU A 74 23.99 -2.35 -8.66
C GLU A 74 23.38 -3.37 -7.70
N LEU A 75 22.58 -2.93 -6.72
CA LEU A 75 21.99 -3.80 -5.71
C LEU A 75 21.01 -4.83 -6.29
N LEU A 76 20.24 -4.43 -7.31
CA LEU A 76 19.17 -5.26 -7.88
C LEU A 76 19.48 -5.82 -9.27
N LYS A 77 20.67 -5.52 -9.82
CA LYS A 77 21.05 -5.90 -11.20
C LYS A 77 20.85 -7.37 -11.52
N ASN A 78 21.18 -8.25 -10.57
CA ASN A 78 21.19 -9.71 -10.75
C ASN A 78 20.04 -10.40 -10.00
N ASN A 79 19.10 -9.65 -9.43
CA ASN A 79 17.98 -10.24 -8.72
C ASN A 79 16.82 -10.52 -9.69
N THR A 80 16.43 -11.79 -9.76
CA THR A 80 15.36 -12.32 -10.62
C THR A 80 14.25 -13.01 -9.83
N VAL A 81 14.27 -12.89 -8.49
CA VAL A 81 13.37 -13.61 -7.58
C VAL A 81 12.59 -12.68 -6.65
N LEU A 82 12.61 -11.36 -6.89
CA LEU A 82 11.83 -10.41 -6.10
C LEU A 82 10.33 -10.72 -6.18
N GLN A 83 9.70 -10.65 -5.01
CA GLN A 83 8.26 -10.75 -4.83
C GLN A 83 7.69 -9.44 -4.28
N LYS A 84 8.45 -8.72 -3.44
CA LYS A 84 8.04 -7.42 -2.91
C LYS A 84 9.12 -6.37 -3.16
N LEU A 85 8.70 -5.24 -3.73
CA LEU A 85 9.57 -4.13 -4.10
C LEU A 85 8.99 -2.82 -3.56
N ASP A 86 9.65 -2.22 -2.58
CA ASP A 86 9.31 -0.91 -2.04
C ASP A 86 10.40 0.12 -2.36
N LEU A 87 10.04 1.10 -3.19
CA LEU A 87 10.92 2.17 -3.67
C LEU A 87 10.44 3.56 -3.25
N GLN A 88 9.59 3.67 -2.22
CA GLN A 88 9.11 4.98 -1.78
C GLN A 88 10.26 5.94 -1.42
N SER A 89 11.34 5.43 -0.81
CA SER A 89 12.51 6.26 -0.45
C SER A 89 13.38 6.65 -1.64
N CYS A 90 13.06 6.17 -2.84
CA CYS A 90 13.73 6.51 -4.10
C CYS A 90 12.99 7.59 -4.90
N SER A 91 11.89 8.16 -4.37
CA SER A 91 10.98 9.06 -5.07
C SER A 91 11.64 10.27 -5.74
N ASP A 92 12.73 10.77 -5.15
CA ASP A 92 13.39 12.02 -5.57
C ASP A 92 14.18 11.89 -6.87
N TRP A 93 14.51 10.66 -7.30
CA TRP A 93 15.37 10.42 -8.47
C TRP A 93 14.98 9.21 -9.31
N LEU A 94 14.03 8.38 -8.86
CA LEU A 94 13.64 7.16 -9.57
C LEU A 94 12.91 7.52 -10.88
N THR A 95 13.50 7.10 -12.00
CA THR A 95 12.89 7.23 -13.33
C THR A 95 12.65 5.85 -13.94
N ASP A 96 11.91 5.80 -15.05
CA ASP A 96 11.68 4.58 -15.82
C ASP A 96 13.00 3.85 -16.15
N LYS A 97 14.10 4.59 -16.39
CA LYS A 97 15.42 4.01 -16.70
C LYS A 97 15.93 3.07 -15.61
N GLU A 98 15.65 3.36 -14.35
CA GLU A 98 16.10 2.56 -13.22
C GLU A 98 15.10 1.47 -12.86
N LEU A 99 13.81 1.75 -13.00
CA LEU A 99 12.75 0.83 -12.62
C LEU A 99 12.56 -0.31 -13.64
N LEU A 100 12.53 0.01 -14.94
CA LEU A 100 12.17 -0.94 -15.99
C LEU A 100 13.08 -2.20 -16.03
N PRO A 101 14.42 -2.10 -15.87
CA PRO A 101 15.26 -3.29 -15.81
C PRO A 101 14.91 -4.25 -14.68
N ILE A 102 14.44 -3.74 -13.53
CA ILE A 102 14.07 -4.55 -12.37
C ILE A 102 12.73 -5.24 -12.63
N ILE A 103 11.75 -4.48 -13.12
CA ILE A 103 10.43 -5.01 -13.48
C ILE A 103 10.54 -6.10 -14.57
N GLY A 104 11.36 -5.85 -15.59
CA GLY A 104 11.56 -6.79 -16.70
C GLY A 104 12.28 -8.09 -16.32
N GLN A 105 12.90 -8.17 -15.14
CA GLN A 105 13.60 -9.37 -14.65
C GLN A 105 12.82 -10.12 -13.56
N ASN A 106 11.83 -9.48 -12.93
CA ASN A 106 11.14 -10.00 -11.75
C ASN A 106 9.65 -10.24 -12.02
N HIS A 107 9.34 -11.30 -12.75
CA HIS A 107 7.97 -11.65 -13.16
C HIS A 107 7.08 -12.19 -12.04
N HIS A 108 7.67 -12.43 -10.86
CA HIS A 108 6.98 -12.97 -9.68
C HIS A 108 6.62 -11.89 -8.65
N LEU A 109 6.76 -10.61 -8.99
CA LEU A 109 6.35 -9.51 -8.12
C LEU A 109 4.85 -9.61 -7.79
N THR A 110 4.56 -9.64 -6.49
CA THR A 110 3.22 -9.62 -5.91
C THR A 110 2.93 -8.30 -5.19
N TYR A 111 3.96 -7.55 -4.81
CA TYR A 111 3.84 -6.26 -4.14
C TYR A 111 4.80 -5.23 -4.75
N ILE A 112 4.28 -4.05 -5.10
CA ILE A 112 5.07 -2.93 -5.58
C ILE A 112 4.61 -1.64 -4.88
N ASN A 113 5.53 -0.89 -4.27
CA ASN A 113 5.27 0.44 -3.74
C ASN A 113 6.14 1.48 -4.46
N LEU A 114 5.47 2.40 -5.16
CA LEU A 114 6.06 3.52 -5.90
C LEU A 114 5.45 4.86 -5.45
N ASN A 115 4.92 4.93 -4.23
CA ASN A 115 4.32 6.14 -3.71
C ASN A 115 5.28 7.34 -3.88
N SER A 116 4.74 8.47 -4.31
CA SER A 116 5.45 9.74 -4.52
C SER A 116 6.55 9.73 -5.59
N CYS A 117 6.72 8.65 -6.37
CA CYS A 117 7.73 8.58 -7.43
C CYS A 117 7.34 9.44 -8.64
N GLY A 118 7.50 10.77 -8.54
CA GLY A 118 6.99 11.75 -9.50
C GLY A 118 7.73 11.82 -10.83
N GLN A 119 8.92 11.21 -10.95
CA GLN A 119 9.71 11.21 -12.20
C GLN A 119 9.48 9.96 -13.07
N LEU A 120 8.59 9.06 -12.66
CA LEU A 120 8.15 7.95 -13.50
C LEU A 120 7.14 8.44 -14.53
N THR A 121 6.90 7.61 -15.54
CA THR A 121 5.85 7.83 -16.52
C THR A 121 4.86 6.67 -16.57
N ARG A 122 3.77 6.84 -17.31
CA ARG A 122 2.82 5.76 -17.63
C ARG A 122 3.48 4.47 -18.12
N GLN A 123 4.65 4.56 -18.76
CA GLN A 123 5.40 3.41 -19.26
C GLN A 123 5.79 2.46 -18.14
N SER A 124 6.07 2.98 -16.94
CA SER A 124 6.36 2.16 -15.77
C SER A 124 5.19 1.30 -15.35
N LEU A 125 3.97 1.85 -15.26
CA LEU A 125 2.80 1.05 -14.91
C LEU A 125 2.40 0.07 -16.03
N VAL A 126 2.56 0.45 -17.30
CA VAL A 126 2.36 -0.49 -18.43
C VAL A 126 3.35 -1.65 -18.35
N ALA A 127 4.63 -1.38 -18.10
CA ALA A 127 5.64 -2.42 -17.96
C ALA A 127 5.37 -3.35 -16.77
N ILE A 128 4.98 -2.80 -15.62
CA ILE A 128 4.54 -3.57 -14.44
C ILE A 128 3.36 -4.47 -14.80
N SER A 129 2.36 -3.91 -15.48
CA SER A 129 1.15 -4.64 -15.86
C SER A 129 1.49 -5.85 -16.74
N LEU A 130 2.35 -5.66 -17.73
CA LEU A 130 2.75 -6.71 -18.68
C LEU A 130 3.73 -7.73 -18.07
N SER A 131 4.57 -7.30 -17.14
CA SER A 131 5.66 -8.14 -16.61
C SER A 131 5.27 -8.90 -15.34
N CYS A 132 4.28 -8.41 -14.59
CA CYS A 132 3.93 -8.91 -13.26
C CYS A 132 2.45 -9.37 -13.20
N PRO A 133 2.07 -10.46 -13.89
CA PRO A 133 0.67 -10.92 -13.96
C PRO A 133 0.10 -11.38 -12.61
N HIS A 134 0.97 -11.70 -11.65
CA HIS A 134 0.61 -12.13 -10.29
C HIS A 134 0.60 -11.00 -9.27
N LEU A 135 0.66 -9.74 -9.72
CA LEU A 135 0.62 -8.58 -8.84
C LEU A 135 -0.68 -8.59 -8.01
N GLN A 136 -0.53 -8.48 -6.69
CA GLN A 136 -1.62 -8.45 -5.72
C GLN A 136 -1.77 -7.06 -5.11
N ASN A 137 -0.65 -6.40 -4.83
CA ASN A 137 -0.63 -5.14 -4.11
C ASN A 137 0.16 -4.11 -4.89
N ILE A 138 -0.43 -2.95 -5.14
CA ILE A 138 0.28 -1.84 -5.77
C ILE A 138 -0.03 -0.52 -5.07
N CYS A 139 1.01 0.23 -4.72
CA CYS A 139 0.90 1.55 -4.11
C CYS A 139 1.44 2.61 -5.07
N LEU A 140 0.55 3.49 -5.52
CA LEU A 140 0.80 4.55 -6.50
C LEU A 140 0.33 5.92 -5.99
N GLY A 141 0.21 6.09 -4.68
CA GLY A 141 -0.19 7.34 -4.07
C GLY A 141 0.74 8.49 -4.47
N HIS A 142 0.17 9.66 -4.77
CA HIS A 142 0.86 10.85 -5.23
C HIS A 142 1.63 10.68 -6.57
N CYS A 143 1.19 9.74 -7.42
CA CYS A 143 1.75 9.54 -8.75
C CYS A 143 0.86 10.19 -9.84
N ASP A 144 1.16 11.44 -10.21
CA ASP A 144 0.42 12.19 -11.24
C ASP A 144 0.60 11.61 -12.67
N TRP A 145 1.52 10.68 -12.87
CA TRP A 145 1.76 9.96 -14.12
C TRP A 145 0.83 8.76 -14.33
N VAL A 146 0.02 8.41 -13.33
CA VAL A 146 -0.99 7.33 -13.39
C VAL A 146 -2.27 7.88 -14.00
N ASP A 147 -2.66 7.31 -15.13
CA ASP A 147 -3.74 7.82 -15.97
C ASP A 147 -4.68 6.70 -16.45
N CYS A 148 -5.77 7.06 -17.16
CA CYS A 148 -6.75 6.09 -17.63
C CYS A 148 -6.14 5.00 -18.53
N LEU A 149 -5.15 5.33 -19.38
CA LEU A 149 -4.53 4.35 -20.29
C LEU A 149 -3.67 3.33 -19.53
N SER A 150 -2.83 3.79 -18.62
CA SER A 150 -2.01 2.91 -17.80
C SER A 150 -2.85 2.07 -16.83
N MET A 151 -3.94 2.62 -16.27
CA MET A 151 -4.89 1.88 -15.46
C MET A 151 -5.62 0.78 -16.22
N ARG A 152 -5.96 1.00 -17.50
CA ARG A 152 -6.53 -0.06 -18.36
C ARG A 152 -5.54 -1.22 -18.53
N SER A 153 -4.26 -0.91 -18.78
CA SER A 153 -3.22 -1.92 -18.88
C SER A 153 -3.12 -2.76 -17.60
N LEU A 154 -3.14 -2.11 -16.43
CA LEU A 154 -3.13 -2.76 -15.12
C LEU A 154 -4.33 -3.70 -14.96
N ALA A 155 -5.54 -3.18 -15.22
CA ALA A 155 -6.78 -3.93 -15.16
C ALA A 155 -6.79 -5.14 -16.11
N ASP A 156 -6.18 -5.01 -17.28
CA ASP A 156 -6.16 -6.05 -18.31
C ASP A 156 -5.24 -7.21 -17.99
N HIS A 157 -4.11 -6.97 -17.30
CA HIS A 157 -3.06 -7.98 -17.14
C HIS A 157 -2.88 -8.47 -15.70
N CYS A 158 -3.19 -7.66 -14.68
CA CYS A 158 -3.00 -8.03 -13.27
C CYS A 158 -4.32 -8.50 -12.63
N LYS A 159 -4.72 -9.74 -12.92
CA LYS A 159 -6.00 -10.31 -12.42
C LYS A 159 -5.99 -10.72 -10.94
N CYS A 160 -4.82 -10.70 -10.31
CA CYS A 160 -4.64 -11.08 -8.92
C CYS A 160 -4.70 -9.90 -7.94
N LEU A 161 -5.02 -8.69 -8.41
CA LEU A 161 -5.02 -7.50 -7.55
C LEU A 161 -6.01 -7.64 -6.38
N GLU A 162 -5.48 -7.44 -5.18
CA GLU A 162 -6.20 -7.47 -3.90
C GLU A 162 -6.15 -6.11 -3.20
N ALA A 163 -5.07 -5.35 -3.35
CA ALA A 163 -4.93 -4.04 -2.71
C ALA A 163 -4.33 -3.00 -3.67
N ILE A 164 -5.01 -1.86 -3.82
CA ILE A 164 -4.55 -0.78 -4.69
C ILE A 164 -4.66 0.55 -3.94
N ASP A 165 -3.56 1.29 -3.88
CA ASP A 165 -3.53 2.67 -3.39
C ASP A 165 -3.33 3.64 -4.55
N LEU A 166 -4.34 4.47 -4.82
CA LEU A 166 -4.37 5.52 -5.84
C LEU A 166 -4.59 6.90 -5.20
N THR A 167 -4.16 7.07 -3.95
CA THR A 167 -4.29 8.33 -3.21
C THR A 167 -3.69 9.49 -4.01
N ALA A 168 -4.43 10.58 -4.21
CA ALA A 168 -3.96 11.79 -4.90
C ALA A 168 -3.41 11.57 -6.33
N CYS A 169 -3.90 10.56 -7.07
CA CYS A 169 -3.62 10.37 -8.50
C CYS A 169 -4.51 11.26 -9.38
N ARG A 170 -4.13 12.54 -9.52
CA ARG A 170 -5.01 13.61 -10.03
C ARG A 170 -5.56 13.43 -11.46
N GLN A 171 -4.93 12.61 -12.28
CA GLN A 171 -5.39 12.33 -13.64
C GLN A 171 -6.55 11.32 -13.71
N LEU A 172 -6.84 10.63 -12.61
CA LEU A 172 -7.89 9.63 -12.54
C LEU A 172 -9.29 10.26 -12.51
N LYS A 173 -10.23 9.56 -13.13
CA LYS A 173 -11.66 9.87 -13.20
C LYS A 173 -12.45 8.58 -13.07
N ASP A 174 -13.77 8.70 -12.97
CA ASP A 174 -14.66 7.55 -12.76
C ASP A 174 -14.42 6.42 -13.77
N ASP A 175 -14.34 6.71 -15.06
CA ASP A 175 -14.12 5.70 -16.11
C ASP A 175 -12.89 4.81 -15.88
N ALA A 176 -11.79 5.39 -15.36
CA ALA A 176 -10.56 4.65 -15.11
C ALA A 176 -10.74 3.67 -13.94
N ILE A 177 -11.42 4.10 -12.88
CA ILE A 177 -11.70 3.27 -11.71
C ILE A 177 -12.75 2.21 -12.02
N SER A 178 -13.84 2.58 -12.69
CA SER A 178 -14.87 1.65 -13.15
C SER A 178 -14.27 0.53 -14.00
N TYR A 179 -13.39 0.86 -14.95
CA TYR A 179 -12.71 -0.15 -15.77
C TYR A 179 -11.81 -1.08 -14.94
N LEU A 180 -11.08 -0.53 -13.97
CA LEU A 180 -10.22 -1.28 -13.06
C LEU A 180 -11.03 -2.30 -12.24
N VAL A 181 -12.09 -1.84 -11.57
CA VAL A 181 -12.83 -2.67 -10.60
C VAL A 181 -13.67 -3.73 -11.29
N GLN A 182 -14.18 -3.47 -12.50
CA GLN A 182 -14.86 -4.48 -13.32
C GLN A 182 -13.97 -5.69 -13.67
N LYS A 183 -12.64 -5.48 -13.73
CA LYS A 183 -11.67 -6.54 -14.05
C LYS A 183 -10.93 -7.09 -12.84
N SER A 184 -10.91 -6.37 -11.74
CA SER A 184 -10.21 -6.72 -10.50
C SER A 184 -11.18 -7.29 -9.47
N THR A 185 -11.80 -8.43 -9.77
CA THR A 185 -12.87 -9.02 -8.94
C THR A 185 -12.40 -9.55 -7.58
N ARG A 186 -11.08 -9.65 -7.37
CA ARG A 186 -10.44 -10.07 -6.11
C ARG A 186 -10.08 -8.90 -5.18
N LEU A 187 -10.42 -7.67 -5.56
CA LEU A 187 -10.04 -6.48 -4.83
C LEU A 187 -10.67 -6.46 -3.43
N LYS A 188 -9.83 -6.37 -2.41
CA LYS A 188 -10.19 -6.29 -0.99
C LYS A 188 -9.93 -4.91 -0.40
N SER A 189 -8.95 -4.19 -0.92
CA SER A 189 -8.57 -2.86 -0.44
C SER A 189 -8.40 -1.90 -1.60
N LEU A 190 -9.07 -0.75 -1.52
CA LEU A 190 -8.93 0.32 -2.50
C LEU A 190 -8.83 1.67 -1.78
N SER A 191 -7.78 2.43 -2.07
CA SER A 191 -7.71 3.86 -1.71
C SER A 191 -7.88 4.73 -2.94
N LEU A 192 -8.87 5.62 -2.90
CA LEU A 192 -9.11 6.69 -3.85
C LEU A 192 -9.00 8.07 -3.18
N ALA A 193 -8.41 8.14 -1.99
CA ALA A 193 -8.34 9.37 -1.21
C ALA A 193 -7.76 10.55 -2.02
N VAL A 194 -8.28 11.75 -1.78
CA VAL A 194 -7.81 13.02 -2.35
C VAL A 194 -7.94 13.08 -3.89
N ASN A 195 -8.81 12.26 -4.49
CA ASN A 195 -9.14 12.34 -5.92
C ASN A 195 -10.43 13.14 -6.14
N ALA A 196 -10.31 14.44 -6.44
CA ALA A 196 -11.45 15.34 -6.62
C ALA A 196 -12.38 14.99 -7.80
N ASN A 197 -11.90 14.19 -8.76
CA ASN A 197 -12.66 13.77 -9.94
C ASN A 197 -13.45 12.48 -9.74
N ILE A 198 -13.29 11.80 -8.60
CA ILE A 198 -14.02 10.58 -8.26
C ILE A 198 -15.38 10.94 -7.67
N SER A 199 -16.43 10.38 -8.25
CA SER A 199 -17.82 10.59 -7.86
C SER A 199 -18.52 9.28 -7.52
N ASP A 200 -19.82 9.36 -7.27
CA ASP A 200 -20.68 8.20 -6.99
C ASP A 200 -20.56 7.10 -8.05
N ILE A 201 -20.31 7.45 -9.32
CA ILE A 201 -20.20 6.48 -10.43
C ILE A 201 -19.12 5.42 -10.15
N ALA A 202 -17.89 5.84 -9.82
CA ALA A 202 -16.81 4.91 -9.54
C ALA A 202 -17.07 4.09 -8.26
N VAL A 203 -17.63 4.72 -7.24
CA VAL A 203 -17.88 4.08 -5.94
C VAL A 203 -18.99 3.03 -6.05
N GLU A 204 -20.06 3.34 -6.78
CA GLU A 204 -21.12 2.37 -7.07
C GLU A 204 -20.62 1.21 -7.92
N GLU A 205 -19.81 1.48 -8.94
CA GLU A 205 -19.25 0.41 -9.78
C GLU A 205 -18.30 -0.48 -8.97
N THR A 206 -17.51 0.12 -8.08
CA THR A 206 -16.67 -0.59 -7.12
C THR A 206 -17.52 -1.49 -6.22
N ALA A 207 -18.62 -0.97 -5.68
CA ALA A 207 -19.52 -1.74 -4.82
C ALA A 207 -20.13 -2.95 -5.54
N LYS A 208 -20.60 -2.74 -6.77
CA LYS A 208 -21.26 -3.77 -7.59
C LYS A 208 -20.29 -4.86 -8.08
N SER A 209 -19.05 -4.47 -8.41
CA SER A 209 -18.03 -5.37 -8.97
C SER A 209 -17.18 -6.07 -7.92
N CYS A 210 -16.80 -5.40 -6.83
CA CYS A 210 -15.90 -5.92 -5.80
C CYS A 210 -16.69 -6.27 -4.52
N ARG A 211 -17.46 -7.36 -4.56
CA ARG A 211 -18.34 -7.75 -3.45
C ARG A 211 -17.61 -8.18 -2.17
N ASP A 212 -16.37 -8.62 -2.33
CA ASP A 212 -15.46 -9.00 -1.24
C ASP A 212 -14.60 -7.83 -0.73
N LEU A 213 -14.93 -6.59 -1.10
CA LEU A 213 -14.20 -5.41 -0.63
C LEU A 213 -14.29 -5.28 0.89
N GLU A 214 -13.12 -5.17 1.53
CA GLU A 214 -12.96 -5.06 2.98
C GLU A 214 -12.60 -3.64 3.42
N HIS A 215 -11.82 -2.92 2.61
CA HIS A 215 -11.30 -1.59 2.94
C HIS A 215 -11.48 -0.63 1.78
N LEU A 216 -12.15 0.50 2.04
CA LEU A 216 -12.32 1.56 1.05
C LEU A 216 -11.98 2.93 1.66
N ASP A 217 -11.03 3.63 1.05
CA ASP A 217 -10.66 4.99 1.44
C ASP A 217 -11.13 6.00 0.38
N LEU A 218 -12.12 6.82 0.74
CA LEU A 218 -12.67 7.90 -0.06
C LEU A 218 -12.36 9.27 0.56
N THR A 219 -11.41 9.35 1.49
CA THR A 219 -11.09 10.61 2.20
C THR A 219 -10.87 11.75 1.21
N GLY A 220 -11.63 12.84 1.32
CA GLY A 220 -11.49 14.00 0.42
C GLY A 220 -12.02 13.80 -1.00
N CYS A 221 -12.78 12.73 -1.29
CA CYS A 221 -13.52 12.58 -2.55
C CYS A 221 -14.77 13.47 -2.56
N LEU A 222 -14.57 14.74 -2.91
CA LEU A 222 -15.56 15.81 -2.81
C LEU A 222 -16.88 15.58 -3.57
N ARG A 223 -16.90 14.69 -4.56
CA ARG A 223 -18.08 14.42 -5.40
C ARG A 223 -18.84 13.15 -4.98
N VAL A 224 -18.39 12.46 -3.92
CA VAL A 224 -19.06 11.30 -3.32
C VAL A 224 -20.18 11.79 -2.40
N LYS A 225 -21.35 11.15 -2.50
CA LYS A 225 -22.58 11.47 -1.79
C LYS A 225 -23.18 10.21 -1.16
N ASN A 226 -24.30 10.41 -0.46
CA ASN A 226 -25.01 9.35 0.25
C ASN A 226 -25.39 8.13 -0.60
N ASP A 227 -25.72 8.29 -1.88
CA ASP A 227 -26.26 7.20 -2.71
C ASP A 227 -25.23 6.11 -3.00
N SER A 228 -23.98 6.49 -3.29
CA SER A 228 -22.91 5.50 -3.45
C SER A 228 -22.53 4.80 -2.14
N ILE A 229 -22.63 5.50 -1.00
CA ILE A 229 -22.44 4.89 0.32
C ILE A 229 -23.54 3.88 0.64
N ARG A 230 -24.80 4.17 0.29
CA ARG A 230 -25.90 3.19 0.40
C ARG A 230 -25.63 1.97 -0.48
N THR A 231 -25.14 2.18 -1.71
CA THR A 231 -24.76 1.10 -2.62
C THR A 231 -23.62 0.26 -2.02
N LEU A 232 -22.60 0.85 -1.41
CA LEU A 232 -21.57 0.09 -0.68
C LEU A 232 -22.16 -0.75 0.45
N ALA A 233 -23.08 -0.17 1.23
CA ALA A 233 -23.74 -0.87 2.33
C ALA A 233 -24.62 -2.03 1.86
N GLU A 234 -25.14 -1.98 0.63
CA GLU A 234 -25.96 -3.03 0.02
C GLU A 234 -25.13 -4.16 -0.59
N TYR A 235 -24.07 -3.85 -1.33
CA TYR A 235 -23.33 -4.83 -2.13
C TYR A 235 -22.05 -5.37 -1.46
N CYS A 236 -21.36 -4.57 -0.63
CA CYS A 236 -20.11 -4.98 0.02
C CYS A 236 -20.35 -5.54 1.43
N ASN A 237 -20.80 -6.79 1.52
CA ASN A 237 -21.14 -7.43 2.80
C ASN A 237 -19.91 -7.68 3.71
N ASN A 238 -18.72 -7.77 3.11
CA ASN A 238 -17.46 -7.99 3.81
C ASN A 238 -16.71 -6.69 4.18
N LEU A 239 -17.30 -5.52 3.94
CA LEU A 239 -16.68 -4.24 4.24
C LEU A 239 -16.40 -4.11 5.74
N LYS A 240 -15.14 -3.87 6.11
CA LYS A 240 -14.65 -3.72 7.49
C LYS A 240 -14.27 -2.29 7.82
N SER A 241 -13.78 -1.53 6.83
CA SER A 241 -13.45 -0.12 7.01
C SER A 241 -13.88 0.72 5.81
N LEU A 242 -14.51 1.85 6.10
CA LEU A 242 -14.80 2.89 5.12
C LEU A 242 -14.33 4.24 5.66
N LYS A 243 -13.50 4.94 4.89
CA LYS A 243 -13.07 6.30 5.21
C LYS A 243 -13.73 7.30 4.28
N VAL A 244 -14.38 8.31 4.84
CA VAL A 244 -15.17 9.33 4.14
C VAL A 244 -14.95 10.73 4.74
N LYS A 245 -13.92 10.94 5.55
CA LYS A 245 -13.60 12.26 6.08
C LYS A 245 -13.39 13.24 4.92
N HIS A 246 -13.93 14.45 5.07
CA HIS A 246 -13.96 15.49 4.04
C HIS A 246 -14.86 15.19 2.81
N CYS A 247 -15.65 14.11 2.80
CA CYS A 247 -16.77 13.93 1.87
C CYS A 247 -18.01 14.67 2.38
N HIS A 248 -18.07 15.97 2.14
CA HIS A 248 -19.07 16.89 2.70
C HIS A 248 -20.54 16.57 2.33
N ASN A 249 -20.79 15.76 1.31
CA ASN A 249 -22.14 15.30 0.93
C ASN A 249 -22.48 13.90 1.47
N VAL A 250 -21.60 13.29 2.25
CA VAL A 250 -21.85 12.06 3.00
C VAL A 250 -22.31 12.45 4.39
N THR A 251 -23.51 11.98 4.76
CA THR A 251 -24.17 12.26 6.03
C THR A 251 -24.33 10.98 6.82
N GLU A 252 -24.54 11.09 8.14
CA GLU A 252 -24.78 9.91 8.99
C GLU A 252 -25.94 9.03 8.51
N SER A 253 -26.93 9.60 7.80
CA SER A 253 -28.07 8.84 7.27
C SER A 253 -27.69 7.73 6.29
N SER A 254 -26.55 7.84 5.59
CA SER A 254 -26.01 6.77 4.72
C SER A 254 -25.04 5.85 5.45
N LEU A 255 -24.40 6.33 6.51
CA LEU A 255 -23.41 5.58 7.31
C LEU A 255 -24.04 4.68 8.38
N GLY A 256 -25.26 4.97 8.82
CA GLY A 256 -25.90 4.24 9.92
C GLY A 256 -26.00 2.72 9.72
N ASN A 257 -26.25 2.26 8.49
CA ASN A 257 -26.28 0.82 8.18
C ASN A 257 -24.90 0.17 8.27
N LEU A 258 -23.85 0.89 7.90
CA LEU A 258 -22.47 0.41 8.02
C LEU A 258 -22.05 0.33 9.50
N ARG A 259 -22.40 1.32 10.32
CA ARG A 259 -22.13 1.26 11.78
C ARG A 259 -22.82 0.09 12.46
N LYS A 260 -24.07 -0.21 12.10
CA LYS A 260 -24.81 -1.38 12.62
C LYS A 260 -24.12 -2.71 12.30
N ARG A 261 -23.36 -2.75 11.21
CA ARG A 261 -22.55 -3.89 10.78
C ARG A 261 -21.11 -3.84 11.33
N GLU A 262 -20.84 -2.96 12.29
CA GLU A 262 -19.53 -2.78 12.92
C GLU A 262 -18.40 -2.38 11.94
N VAL A 263 -18.77 -1.74 10.82
CA VAL A 263 -17.78 -1.16 9.90
C VAL A 263 -17.08 0.03 10.57
N VAL A 264 -15.75 0.02 10.57
CA VAL A 264 -14.91 1.10 11.10
C VAL A 264 -14.99 2.31 10.18
N LEU A 265 -15.50 3.42 10.71
CA LEU A 265 -15.61 4.70 10.01
C LEU A 265 -14.63 5.72 10.61
N ASP A 266 -14.01 6.54 9.77
CA ASP A 266 -13.10 7.64 10.16
C ASP A 266 -13.83 8.94 10.58
N VAL A 267 -15.15 8.90 10.58
CA VAL A 267 -16.02 9.98 11.05
C VAL A 267 -16.73 9.54 12.33
N GLU A 268 -16.67 10.38 13.35
CA GLU A 268 -17.35 10.14 14.62
C GLU A 268 -18.86 10.03 14.42
N PRO A 269 -19.55 9.16 15.18
CA PRO A 269 -21.01 9.14 15.18
C PRO A 269 -21.52 10.50 15.67
N PRO A 270 -22.71 10.95 15.24
CA PRO A 270 -23.31 12.14 15.80
C PRO A 270 -23.40 11.96 17.31
N LEU A 271 -23.04 13.01 18.06
CA LEU A 271 -23.26 13.05 19.49
C LEU A 271 -24.75 12.77 19.72
N GLN A 272 -25.07 11.58 20.21
CA GLN A 272 -26.39 11.33 20.75
C GLN A 272 -26.63 12.43 21.78
N ARG A 273 -27.84 12.99 21.78
CA ARG A 273 -28.35 13.93 22.79
C ARG A 273 -28.32 13.35 24.23
N ALA A 274 -27.36 12.50 24.59
CA ALA A 274 -26.98 12.20 25.97
C ALA A 274 -26.61 13.48 26.75
N LEU A 275 -26.26 14.58 26.07
CA LEU A 275 -26.16 15.90 26.68
C LEU A 275 -27.51 16.56 27.03
N VAL A 276 -28.64 16.14 26.45
CA VAL A 276 -29.95 16.65 26.87
C VAL A 276 -30.34 16.09 28.24
N LEU A 277 -29.89 14.87 28.59
CA LEU A 277 -30.09 14.37 29.95
C LEU A 277 -29.26 15.14 30.99
N LEU A 278 -28.19 15.85 30.60
CA LEU A 278 -27.50 16.76 31.54
C LEU A 278 -28.25 18.08 31.71
N GLN A 279 -29.04 18.54 30.73
CA GLN A 279 -29.88 19.72 30.93
C GLN A 279 -31.15 19.43 31.75
N ASP A 280 -31.69 18.21 31.68
CA ASP A 280 -32.81 17.82 32.54
C ASP A 280 -32.38 17.46 33.98
N VAL A 281 -31.09 17.17 34.21
CA VAL A 281 -30.54 16.88 35.55
C VAL A 281 -30.05 18.14 36.28
N VAL A 282 -29.72 19.22 35.56
CA VAL A 282 -29.43 20.51 36.21
C VAL A 282 -30.74 21.25 36.43
N GLY A 283 -31.45 20.81 37.48
CA GLY A 283 -32.72 21.36 37.92
C GLY A 283 -32.72 22.89 37.94
N PHE A 284 -33.55 23.47 37.07
CA PHE A 284 -33.95 24.86 37.18
C PHE A 284 -34.69 25.03 38.52
N ALA A 285 -33.98 25.61 39.49
CA ALA A 285 -34.57 26.05 40.75
C ALA A 285 -35.73 27.03 40.44
N PRO A 286 -36.95 26.78 40.93
CA PRO A 286 -38.06 27.69 40.72
C PRO A 286 -37.77 28.98 41.48
N PHE A 287 -37.81 30.10 40.76
CA PHE A 287 -37.65 31.45 41.26
C PHE A 287 -38.60 31.69 42.45
N ILE A 288 -38.05 31.68 43.67
CA ILE A 288 -38.76 32.14 44.86
C ILE A 288 -38.80 33.66 44.79
N ASN A 289 -40.00 34.17 44.49
CA ASN A 289 -40.31 35.58 44.40
C ASN A 289 -40.35 36.18 45.82
N LEU A 290 -39.24 36.76 46.28
CA LEU A 290 -39.17 37.56 47.50
C LEU A 290 -39.55 39.01 47.15
N GLN A 291 -40.83 39.35 47.28
CA GLN A 291 -41.25 40.73 47.45
C GLN A 291 -41.71 40.92 48.90
N ILE A 292 -40.93 41.73 49.60
CA ILE A 292 -41.16 42.28 50.94
C ILE A 292 -42.39 43.19 50.92
#